data_AF-A0A3C0AI50-F1
#
_entry.id   AF-A0A3C0AI50-F1
#
_cell.length_a   1.000
_cell.length_b   1.000
_cell.length_c   1.000
_cell.angle_alpha   90.00
_cell.angle_beta   90.00
_cell.angle_gamma   90.00
#
_symmetry.space_group_name_H-M   'P 1'
#
loop_
_entity.id
_entity.type
_entity.pdbx_description
1 polymer ?
#
loop_
_entity_poly.entity_id
_entity_poly.type
_entity_poly.pdbx_seq_one_letter_code
_entity_poly.pdbx_strand_id
1 'polypeptide(L)' 'VEFHLEAIEDGTLLTVIESGFDAIPAVRRDEAFRMNDGGWTGQIKNIETYLNESIQT' A
#
# COMPACT_ATOMS: atom_id res chain seq x y z
N VAL A 1 4.44 7.36 -5.25
CA VAL A 1 4.14 5.96 -4.90
C VAL A 1 4.87 5.04 -5.86
N GLU A 2 5.45 3.98 -5.33
CA GLU A 2 6.13 2.93 -6.08
C GLU A 2 5.58 1.57 -5.65
N PHE A 3 5.47 0.66 -6.61
CA PHE A 3 5.06 -0.72 -6.40
C PHE A 3 6.22 -1.63 -6.76
N HIS A 4 6.64 -2.45 -5.81
CA HIS A 4 7.71 -3.42 -5.98
C HIS A 4 7.10 -4.81 -5.84
N LEU A 5 7.24 -5.61 -6.90
CA LEU A 5 6.73 -6.97 -6.97
C LEU A 5 7.91 -7.94 -6.99
N GLU A 6 7.90 -8.88 -6.06
CA GLU A 6 8.91 -9.92 -5.96
C GLU A 6 8.22 -11.29 -6.01
N ALA A 7 8.69 -12.17 -6.90
CA ALA A 7 8.23 -13.55 -6.91
C ALA A 7 8.79 -14.29 -5.69
N ILE A 8 7.90 -14.93 -4.94
CA ILE A 8 8.23 -15.80 -3.80
C ILE A 8 7.69 -17.21 -4.07
N GLU A 9 8.10 -18.20 -3.27
CA GLU A 9 7.73 -19.63 -3.49
C GLU A 9 6.22 -19.83 -3.68
N ASP A 10 5.41 -19.15 -2.86
CA ASP A 10 3.95 -19.28 -2.86
C ASP A 10 3.22 -18.02 -3.37
N GLY A 11 3.82 -17.24 -4.27
CA GLY A 11 3.12 -16.14 -4.94
C GLY A 11 3.96 -14.91 -5.23
N THR A 12 3.40 -13.73 -4.99
CA THR A 12 4.07 -12.44 -5.22
C THR A 12 4.00 -11.60 -3.96
N LEU A 13 5.16 -11.19 -3.45
CA LEU A 13 5.27 -10.19 -2.40
C LEU A 13 5.10 -8.80 -3.03
N LEU A 14 4.07 -8.08 -2.59
CA LEU A 14 3.85 -6.68 -2.96
C LEU A 14 4.37 -5.77 -1.84
N THR A 15 5.34 -4.91 -2.18
CA THR A 15 5.79 -3.80 -1.33
C THR A 15 5.36 -2.48 -1.95
N VAL A 16 4.71 -1.63 -1.15
CA VAL A 16 4.29 -0.28 -1.55
C VAL A 16 5.12 0.75 -0.79
N ILE A 17 5.74 1.68 -1.52
CA ILE A 17 6.53 2.77 -0.95
C ILE A 17 5.91 4.10 -1.38
N GLU A 18 5.55 4.95 -0.41
CA GLU A 18 5.15 6.34 -0.67
C GLU A 18 6.15 7.29 -0.01
N SER A 19 6.76 8.13 -0.82
CA SER A 19 7.78 9.11 -0.44
C SER A 19 7.29 10.55 -0.67
N GLY A 20 8.05 11.54 -0.20
CA GLY A 20 7.72 12.97 -0.35
C GLY A 20 7.09 13.63 0.88
N PHE A 21 7.02 12.94 2.02
CA PHE A 21 6.50 13.48 3.29
C PHE A 21 7.38 14.57 3.91
N ASP A 22 8.64 14.65 3.49
CA ASP A 22 9.58 15.70 3.87
C ASP A 22 9.14 17.08 3.36
N ALA A 23 8.51 17.14 2.17
CA ALA A 23 7.94 18.36 1.61
C ALA A 23 6.68 18.86 2.35
N ILE A 24 6.10 18.05 3.25
CA ILE A 24 4.93 18.44 4.04
C ILE A 24 5.38 19.31 5.23
N PRO A 25 4.72 20.46 5.48
CA PRO A 25 4.96 21.26 6.67
C PRO A 25 4.89 20.42 7.94
N ALA A 26 5.83 20.60 8.86
CA ALA A 26 5.98 19.74 10.05
C ALA A 26 4.67 19.57 10.84
N VAL A 27 3.88 20.63 10.97
CA VAL A 27 2.58 20.63 11.68
C VAL A 27 1.53 19.69 11.06
N ARG A 28 1.66 19.32 9.78
CA ARG A 28 0.74 18.42 9.08
C ARG A 28 1.33 17.04 8.80
N ARG A 29 2.63 16.84 9.04
CA ARG A 29 3.33 15.63 8.62
C ARG A 29 2.83 14.38 9.35
N ASP A 30 2.60 14.48 10.66
CA ASP A 30 2.09 13.35 11.46
C ASP A 30 0.67 12.95 11.04
N GLU A 31 -0.18 13.93 10.70
CA GLU A 31 -1.51 13.67 10.18
C GLU A 31 -1.45 13.00 8.80
N ALA A 32 -0.58 13.51 7.91
CA ALA A 32 -0.37 12.91 6.60
C ALA A 32 0.10 11.46 6.71
N PHE A 33 1.02 11.14 7.63
CA PHE A 33 1.45 9.75 7.87
C PHE A 33 0.30 8.86 8.35
N ARG A 34 -0.54 9.33 9.28
CA ARG A 34 -1.71 8.54 9.74
C ARG A 34 -2.72 8.31 8.63
N MET A 35 -3.01 9.32 7.83
CA MET A 35 -3.93 9.19 6.70
C MET A 35 -3.39 8.25 5.63
N ASN A 36 -2.08 8.34 5.35
CA ASN A 36 -1.39 7.46 4.41
C ASN A 36 -1.46 5.99 4.86
N ASP A 37 -1.12 5.72 6.12
CA ASP A 37 -1.16 4.38 6.70
C ASP A 37 -2.57 3.75 6.63
N GLY A 38 -3.59 4.51 7.02
CA GLY A 38 -4.99 4.07 6.93
C GLY A 38 -5.45 3.84 5.49
N GLY A 39 -5.06 4.72 4.57
CA GLY A 39 -5.38 4.61 3.15
C GLY A 39 -4.79 3.35 2.52
N TRP A 40 -3.49 3.11 2.73
CA TRP A 40 -2.81 1.93 2.21
C TRP A 40 -3.29 0.64 2.85
N THR A 41 -3.58 0.63 4.16
CA THR A 41 -4.23 -0.51 4.82
C THR A 41 -5.53 -0.90 4.11
N GLY A 42 -6.35 0.08 3.72
CA GLY A 42 -7.57 -0.16 2.94
C GLY A 42 -7.29 -0.70 1.55
N GLN A 43 -6.28 -0.16 0.85
CA GLN A 43 -5.92 -0.61 -0.50
C GLN A 43 -5.39 -2.05 -0.52
N ILE A 44 -4.56 -2.45 0.45
CA ILE A 44 -4.08 -3.82 0.55
C ILE A 44 -5.23 -4.81 0.72
N LYS A 45 -6.24 -4.48 1.53
CA LYS A 45 -7.46 -5.30 1.66
C LYS A 45 -8.25 -5.40 0.36
N ASN A 46 -8.35 -4.31 -0.40
CA ASN A 46 -9.05 -4.33 -1.69
C ASN A 46 -8.32 -5.21 -2.71
N ILE A 47 -6.98 -5.19 -2.71
CA ILE A 47 -6.17 -6.07 -3.56
C ILE A 47 -6.40 -7.53 -3.18
N GLU A 48 -6.38 -7.85 -1.88
CA GLU A 48 -6.68 -9.19 -1.38
C GLU A 48 -8.06 -9.68 -1.81
N THR A 49 -9.10 -8.86 -1.62
CA THR A 49 -10.48 -9.17 -2.07
C THR A 49 -10.52 -9.42 -3.58
N TYR A 50 -9.94 -8.52 -4.38
CA TYR A 50 -9.91 -8.65 -5.83
C TYR A 50 -9.24 -9.95 -6.29
N LEU A 51 -8.10 -10.30 -5.69
CA LEU A 51 -7.39 -11.54 -6.01
C LEU A 51 -8.24 -12.76 -5.66
N ASN A 52 -8.87 -12.77 -4.49
CA ASN A 52 -9.73 -13.86 -4.05
C ASN A 52 -10.98 -14.04 -4.95
N GLU A 53 -11.57 -12.95 -5.44
CA GLU A 53 -12.68 -13.00 -6.39
C GLU A 53 -12.23 -13.45 -7.78
N SER A 54 -11.07 -12.98 -8.25
CA SER A 54 -10.55 -13.31 -9.59
C SER A 54 -10.11 -14.77 -9.74
N ILE A 55 -9.68 -15.42 -8.65
CA ILE A 55 -9.22 -16.81 -8.64
C ILE A 55 -10.39 -17.83 -8.68
N GLN A 56 -11.64 -17.40 -8.49
CA GLN A 56 -12.82 -18.27 -8.53
C GLN A 56 -13.45 -18.49 -9.93
N THR A 57 -12.82 -17.98 -10.99
CA THR A 57 -13.25 -18.16 -12.40
C THR A 57 -12.37 -19.16 -13.13
#